data_AF-A0A6A4KIE1-F1
#
_entry.id   AF-A0A6A4KIE1-F1
#
_cell.length_a   1.000
_cell.length_b   1.000
_cell.length_c   1.000
_cell.angle_alpha   90.00
_cell.angle_beta   90.00
_cell.angle_gamma   90.00
#
_symmetry.space_group_name_H-M   'P 1'
#
loop_
_entity.id
_entity.type
_entity.pdbx_description
1 polymer ?
#
loop_
_entity_poly.entity_id
_entity_poly.type
_entity_poly.pdbx_seq_one_letter_code
_entity_poly.pdbx_strand_id
1 'polypeptide(L)'
;MSQGENGSDEEALQCLTSTIVQKIGEGAQKTEYFFSSACIYRVPEELRKLKASAYTPRLIAIGPLHREHLQTTFQHVKMSYTNHLLSRLTAGIDDLESAEKTKFTVVQECLAEMKTLVDDAKKCYAEEVTLDEEMMLVDGCFIL
;
A
#
# COMPACT_ATOMS: atom_id res chain seq x y z
N MET A 1 50.35 -27.06 29.75
CA MET A 1 49.58 -25.80 29.80
C MET A 1 48.79 -25.72 28.51
N SER A 2 47.51 -26.09 28.52
CA SER A 2 46.59 -25.89 27.40
C SER A 2 45.17 -25.87 27.97
N GLN A 3 44.75 -24.69 28.39
CA GLN A 3 43.36 -24.35 28.67
C GLN A 3 43.21 -22.90 28.22
N GLY A 4 42.59 -22.68 27.06
CA GLY A 4 42.47 -21.35 26.46
C GLY A 4 41.51 -21.29 25.28
N GLU A 5 41.20 -22.40 24.61
CA GLU A 5 40.37 -22.39 23.39
C GLU A 5 38.88 -22.72 23.63
N ASN A 6 38.52 -23.47 24.68
CA ASN A 6 37.12 -23.90 24.90
C ASN A 6 36.13 -22.79 25.28
N GLY A 7 36.58 -21.66 25.84
CA GLY A 7 35.68 -20.58 26.30
C GLY A 7 35.15 -19.70 25.17
N SER A 8 35.96 -19.53 24.11
CA SER A 8 35.63 -18.66 22.96
C SER A 8 34.50 -19.25 22.11
N ASP A 9 34.53 -20.56 21.89
CA ASP A 9 33.54 -21.25 21.06
C ASP A 9 32.18 -21.38 21.77
N GLU A 10 32.19 -21.52 23.10
CA GLU A 10 30.99 -21.58 23.92
C GLU A 10 30.29 -20.20 24.00
N GLU A 11 31.05 -19.12 24.16
CA GLU A 11 30.53 -17.75 24.11
C GLU A 11 29.98 -17.39 22.72
N ALA A 12 30.65 -17.82 21.64
CA ALA A 12 30.18 -17.63 20.28
C ALA A 12 28.86 -18.38 20.02
N LEU A 13 28.74 -19.61 20.49
CA LEU A 13 27.51 -20.41 20.38
C LEU A 13 26.36 -19.79 21.19
N GLN A 14 26.64 -19.28 22.39
CA GLN A 14 25.68 -18.58 23.24
C GLN A 14 25.15 -17.30 22.54
N CYS A 15 26.05 -16.50 21.97
CA CYS A 15 25.72 -15.28 21.24
C CYS A 15 24.85 -15.56 20.00
N LEU A 16 25.22 -16.58 19.22
CA LEU A 16 24.44 -17.03 18.07
C LEU A 16 23.05 -17.51 18.49
N THR A 17 22.97 -18.30 19.56
CA THR A 17 21.70 -18.82 20.09
C THR A 17 20.77 -17.68 20.50
N SER A 18 21.27 -16.69 21.23
CA SER A 18 20.50 -15.50 21.62
C SER A 18 19.98 -14.74 20.41
N THR A 19 20.85 -14.54 19.40
CA THR A 19 20.49 -13.85 18.15
C THR A 19 19.39 -14.59 17.39
N ILE A 20 19.46 -15.93 17.31
CA ILE A 20 18.46 -16.75 16.62
C ILE A 20 17.13 -16.71 17.37
N VAL A 21 17.14 -16.87 18.69
CA VAL A 21 15.91 -16.79 19.52
C VAL A 21 15.23 -15.45 19.36
N GLN A 22 16.00 -14.35 19.35
CA GLN A 22 15.47 -13.01 19.11
C GLN A 22 14.82 -12.91 17.73
N LYS A 23 15.50 -13.35 16.66
CA LYS A 23 14.95 -13.33 15.29
C LYS A 23 13.68 -14.18 15.14
N ILE A 24 13.60 -15.33 15.82
CA ILE A 24 12.41 -16.18 15.84
C ILE A 24 11.24 -15.43 16.51
N GLY A 25 11.49 -14.79 17.67
CA GLY A 25 10.49 -14.00 18.37
C GLY A 25 9.98 -12.82 17.56
N GLU A 26 10.90 -12.06 16.95
CA GLU A 26 10.58 -10.94 16.06
C GLU A 26 9.77 -11.41 14.83
N GLY A 27 10.17 -12.52 14.20
CA GLY A 27 9.46 -13.10 13.07
C GLY A 27 8.04 -13.54 13.42
N ALA A 28 7.85 -14.16 14.59
CA ALA A 28 6.54 -14.59 15.07
C ALA A 28 5.61 -13.40 15.34
N GLN A 29 6.08 -12.38 16.06
CA GLN A 29 5.29 -11.16 16.33
C GLN A 29 4.96 -10.40 15.07
N LYS A 30 5.93 -10.26 14.16
CA LYS A 30 5.71 -9.57 12.88
C LYS A 30 4.67 -10.30 12.04
N THR A 31 4.70 -11.63 12.01
CA THR A 31 3.71 -12.47 11.32
C THR A 31 2.31 -12.25 11.90
N GLU A 32 2.16 -12.33 13.22
CA GLU A 32 0.86 -12.14 13.88
C GLU A 32 0.28 -10.74 13.65
N TYR A 33 1.12 -9.70 13.74
CA TYR A 33 0.71 -8.33 13.47
C TYR A 33 0.34 -8.08 11.99
N PHE A 34 1.13 -8.62 11.05
CA PHE A 34 0.94 -8.39 9.61
C PHE A 34 -0.25 -9.18 9.06
N PHE A 35 -0.43 -10.44 9.49
CA PHE A 35 -1.51 -11.30 8.96
C PHE A 35 -2.85 -11.13 9.67
N SER A 36 -2.91 -10.57 10.88
CA SER A 36 -4.19 -10.37 11.58
C SER A 36 -5.06 -9.27 10.95
N SER A 37 -4.48 -8.33 10.20
CA SER A 37 -5.19 -7.20 9.57
C SER A 37 -5.20 -7.24 8.04
N ALA A 38 -4.37 -8.08 7.43
CA ALA A 38 -4.33 -8.23 5.98
C ALA A 38 -5.66 -8.78 5.44
N CYS A 39 -6.19 -8.14 4.40
CA CYS A 39 -7.39 -8.58 3.68
C CYS A 39 -7.25 -8.50 2.15
N ILE A 40 -6.11 -8.01 1.65
CA ILE A 40 -5.77 -7.88 0.24
C ILE A 40 -4.53 -8.73 -0.02
N TYR A 41 -4.69 -9.74 -0.88
CA TYR A 41 -3.65 -10.73 -1.19
C TYR A 41 -3.36 -10.73 -2.68
N ARG A 42 -2.09 -10.93 -3.04
CA ARG A 42 -1.76 -11.33 -4.41
C ARG A 42 -2.35 -12.70 -4.73
N VAL A 43 -2.73 -12.86 -5.98
CA VAL A 43 -3.13 -14.17 -6.51
C VAL A 43 -1.91 -15.10 -6.46
N PRO A 44 -2.03 -16.31 -5.88
CA PRO A 44 -0.96 -17.30 -5.87
C PRO A 44 -0.37 -17.54 -7.26
N GLU A 45 0.95 -17.65 -7.34
CA GLU A 45 1.66 -17.72 -8.62
C GLU A 45 1.21 -18.91 -9.48
N GLU A 46 0.94 -20.05 -8.85
CA GLU A 46 0.43 -21.24 -9.54
C GLU A 46 -0.91 -21.00 -10.23
N LEU A 47 -1.83 -20.23 -9.61
CA LEU A 47 -3.08 -19.83 -10.26
C LEU A 47 -2.82 -18.83 -11.40
N ARG A 48 -1.89 -17.89 -11.18
CA ARG A 48 -1.52 -16.90 -12.19
C ARG A 48 -0.87 -17.55 -13.43
N LYS A 49 -0.07 -18.61 -13.26
CA LYS A 49 0.54 -19.38 -14.35
C LYS A 49 -0.51 -20.06 -15.24
N LEU A 50 -1.60 -20.54 -14.66
CA LEU A 50 -2.70 -21.17 -15.42
C LEU A 50 -3.39 -20.17 -16.36
N LYS A 51 -3.62 -18.94 -15.91
CA LYS A 51 -4.26 -17.90 -16.74
C LYS A 51 -3.92 -16.48 -16.26
N ALA A 52 -2.76 -15.97 -16.64
CA ALA A 52 -2.30 -14.64 -16.21
C ALA A 52 -3.29 -13.52 -16.57
N SER A 53 -3.94 -13.60 -17.74
CA SER A 53 -4.91 -12.59 -18.20
C SER A 53 -6.20 -12.51 -17.37
N ALA A 54 -6.52 -13.53 -16.57
CA ALA A 54 -7.65 -13.48 -15.65
C ALA A 54 -7.35 -12.63 -14.40
N TYR A 55 -6.07 -12.41 -14.11
CA TYR A 55 -5.57 -11.75 -12.88
C TYR A 55 -4.74 -10.50 -13.18
N THR A 56 -4.73 -10.05 -14.44
CA THR A 56 -4.11 -8.78 -14.83
C THR A 56 -5.25 -7.83 -15.21
N PRO A 57 -5.38 -6.68 -14.53
CA PRO A 57 -6.37 -5.68 -14.91
C PRO A 57 -6.23 -5.30 -16.38
N ARG A 58 -7.35 -5.28 -17.10
CA ARG A 58 -7.39 -4.98 -18.54
C ARG A 58 -7.72 -3.52 -18.84
N LEU A 59 -8.40 -2.86 -17.90
CA LEU A 59 -8.91 -1.50 -18.05
C LEU A 59 -8.32 -0.61 -16.97
N ILE A 60 -8.65 -0.82 -15.70
CA ILE A 60 -8.22 0.07 -14.60
C ILE A 60 -7.61 -0.75 -13.48
N ALA A 61 -6.51 -0.23 -12.91
CA ALA A 61 -5.84 -0.78 -11.75
C ALA A 61 -6.23 0.08 -10.56
N ILE A 62 -6.63 -0.62 -9.50
CA ILE A 62 -6.97 -0.06 -8.20
C ILE A 62 -5.92 -0.58 -7.22
N GLY A 63 -5.31 0.33 -6.49
CA GLY A 63 -4.26 0.06 -5.54
C GLY A 63 -2.89 -0.23 -6.18
N PRO A 64 -1.89 -0.55 -5.34
CA PRO A 64 -0.49 -0.55 -5.71
C PRO A 64 -0.05 -1.83 -6.43
N LEU A 65 -0.76 -2.95 -6.26
CA LEU A 65 -0.36 -4.27 -6.76
C LEU A 65 -0.27 -4.36 -8.30
N HIS A 66 -0.97 -3.49 -9.01
CA HIS A 66 -1.02 -3.46 -10.48
C HIS A 66 -0.56 -2.14 -11.08
N ARG A 67 0.14 -1.28 -10.32
CA ARG A 67 0.56 0.07 -10.74
C ARG A 67 1.34 0.08 -12.06
N GLU A 68 2.27 -0.85 -12.23
CA GLU A 68 3.14 -0.91 -13.42
C GLU A 68 2.51 -1.56 -14.65
N HIS A 69 1.34 -2.19 -14.51
CA HIS A 69 0.76 -3.05 -15.55
C HIS A 69 -0.14 -2.31 -16.53
N LEU A 70 -0.41 -1.01 -16.33
CA LEU A 70 -1.34 -0.24 -17.15
C LEU A 70 -0.69 0.98 -17.79
N GLN A 71 -1.15 1.26 -19.01
CA GLN A 71 -0.81 2.49 -19.73
C GLN A 71 -1.33 3.72 -18.98
N THR A 72 -0.59 4.83 -19.10
CA THR A 72 -0.93 6.15 -18.55
C THR A 72 -2.35 6.61 -18.89
N THR A 73 -2.89 6.18 -20.03
CA THR A 73 -4.25 6.47 -20.49
C THR A 73 -5.33 6.11 -19.46
N PHE A 74 -5.17 5.05 -18.69
CA PHE A 74 -6.18 4.63 -17.71
C PHE A 74 -6.10 5.41 -16.39
N GLN A 75 -4.94 6.02 -16.09
CA GLN A 75 -4.83 6.98 -14.99
C GLN A 75 -5.64 8.25 -15.31
N HIS A 76 -5.65 8.70 -16.57
CA HIS A 76 -6.44 9.85 -16.98
C HIS A 76 -7.95 9.63 -16.82
N VAL A 77 -8.44 8.39 -16.98
CA VAL A 77 -9.85 8.07 -16.74
C VAL A 77 -10.19 8.31 -15.27
N LYS A 78 -9.40 7.80 -14.32
CA LYS A 78 -9.64 8.03 -12.90
C LYS A 78 -9.60 9.52 -12.56
N MET A 79 -8.60 10.25 -13.08
CA MET A 79 -8.50 11.70 -12.92
C MET A 79 -9.73 12.45 -13.47
N SER A 80 -10.28 12.00 -14.61
CA SER A 80 -11.50 12.58 -15.19
C SER A 80 -12.70 12.38 -14.27
N TYR A 81 -12.87 11.20 -13.68
CA TYR A 81 -13.93 10.91 -12.70
C TYR A 81 -13.76 11.76 -11.43
N THR A 82 -12.54 11.85 -10.89
CA THR A 82 -12.23 12.72 -9.76
C THR A 82 -12.59 14.18 -10.05
N ASN A 83 -12.20 14.72 -11.22
CA ASN A 83 -12.57 16.08 -11.60
C ASN A 83 -14.09 16.25 -11.77
N HIS A 84 -14.78 15.23 -12.26
CA HIS A 84 -16.24 15.26 -12.39
C HIS A 84 -16.92 15.30 -11.02
N LEU A 85 -16.45 14.50 -10.06
CA LEU A 85 -16.91 14.53 -8.67
C LEU A 85 -16.67 15.90 -8.04
N LEU A 86 -15.47 16.45 -8.17
CA LEU A 86 -15.14 17.79 -7.67
C LEU A 86 -16.00 18.88 -8.32
N SER A 87 -16.30 18.76 -9.61
CA SER A 87 -17.15 19.72 -10.32
C SER A 87 -18.61 19.69 -9.84
N ARG A 88 -19.09 18.54 -9.36
CA ARG A 88 -20.42 18.45 -8.72
C ARG A 88 -20.47 19.17 -7.37
N LEU A 89 -19.36 19.20 -6.63
CA LEU A 89 -19.27 19.91 -5.35
C LEU A 89 -19.30 21.44 -5.52
N THR A 90 -18.87 21.92 -6.70
CA THR A 90 -18.88 23.34 -7.04
C THR A 90 -20.06 23.75 -7.91
N ALA A 91 -21.06 22.88 -8.07
CA ALA A 91 -22.25 23.19 -8.85
C ALA A 91 -23.02 24.36 -8.21
N GLY A 92 -23.16 25.47 -8.95
CA GLY A 92 -23.81 26.69 -8.45
C GLY A 92 -22.84 27.78 -7.97
N ILE A 93 -21.53 27.56 -8.10
CA ILE A 93 -20.53 28.64 -7.99
C ILE A 93 -20.33 29.22 -9.39
N ASP A 94 -20.86 30.42 -9.62
CA ASP A 94 -20.78 31.11 -10.93
C ASP A 94 -19.40 31.71 -11.21
N ASP A 95 -18.63 31.98 -10.15
CA ASP A 95 -17.27 32.51 -10.22
C ASP A 95 -16.24 31.37 -10.34
N LEU A 96 -15.48 31.38 -11.44
CA LEU A 96 -14.50 30.34 -11.73
C LEU A 96 -13.39 30.28 -10.67
N GLU A 97 -12.92 31.43 -10.18
CA GLU A 97 -11.85 31.50 -9.18
C GLU A 97 -12.30 30.86 -7.85
N SER A 98 -13.51 31.20 -7.40
CA SER A 98 -14.11 30.58 -6.22
C SER A 98 -14.31 29.08 -6.41
N ALA A 99 -14.75 28.61 -7.59
CA ALA A 99 -14.93 27.18 -7.85
C ALA A 99 -13.59 26.44 -7.80
N GLU A 100 -12.54 26.96 -8.43
CA GLU A 100 -11.20 26.39 -8.37
C GLU A 100 -10.63 26.37 -6.96
N LYS A 101 -10.82 27.45 -6.18
CA LYS A 101 -10.42 27.52 -4.78
C LYS A 101 -11.14 26.46 -3.93
N THR A 102 -12.44 26.28 -4.11
CA THR A 102 -13.20 25.22 -3.42
C THR A 102 -12.68 23.84 -3.78
N LYS A 103 -12.45 23.54 -5.07
CA LYS A 103 -11.85 22.26 -5.49
C LYS A 103 -10.50 22.04 -4.82
N PHE A 104 -9.64 23.06 -4.81
CA PHE A 104 -8.33 22.98 -4.20
C PHE A 104 -8.42 22.67 -2.69
N THR A 105 -9.26 23.39 -1.95
CA THR A 105 -9.45 23.16 -0.51
C THR A 105 -9.95 21.75 -0.23
N VAL A 106 -10.95 21.26 -0.97
CA VAL A 106 -11.47 19.90 -0.81
C VAL A 106 -10.37 18.86 -1.06
N VAL A 107 -9.62 18.98 -2.15
CA VAL A 107 -8.51 18.06 -2.46
C VAL A 107 -7.44 18.11 -1.37
N GLN A 108 -7.11 19.31 -0.87
CA GLN A 108 -6.13 19.48 0.20
C GLN A 108 -6.56 18.78 1.50
N GLU A 109 -7.83 18.94 1.89
CA GLU A 109 -8.40 18.27 3.07
C GLU A 109 -8.41 16.75 2.88
N CYS A 110 -8.85 16.25 1.72
CA CYS A 110 -8.82 14.82 1.45
C CYS A 110 -7.40 14.25 1.48
N LEU A 111 -6.41 14.93 0.89
CA LEU A 111 -5.02 14.47 0.92
C LEU A 111 -4.45 14.45 2.35
N ALA A 112 -4.81 15.44 3.17
CA ALA A 112 -4.42 15.46 4.58
C ALA A 112 -4.99 14.26 5.34
N GLU A 113 -6.27 13.93 5.15
CA GLU A 113 -6.90 12.75 5.74
C GLU A 113 -6.28 11.45 5.22
N MET A 114 -6.12 11.31 3.90
CA MET A 114 -5.50 10.11 3.30
C MET A 114 -4.11 9.85 3.86
N LYS A 115 -3.30 10.90 4.06
CA LYS A 115 -1.96 10.80 4.66
C LYS A 115 -1.97 10.13 6.02
N THR A 116 -2.98 10.41 6.85
CA THR A 116 -3.11 9.77 8.17
C THR A 116 -3.48 8.29 8.07
N LEU A 117 -4.10 7.89 6.96
CA LEU A 117 -4.61 6.53 6.74
C LEU A 117 -3.67 5.64 5.93
N VAL A 118 -2.63 6.18 5.28
CA VAL A 118 -1.72 5.42 4.41
C VAL A 118 -1.15 4.19 5.12
N ASP A 119 -0.65 4.35 6.35
CA ASP A 119 -0.01 3.25 7.06
C ASP A 119 -1.00 2.18 7.51
N ASP A 120 -2.24 2.56 7.84
CA ASP A 120 -3.30 1.61 8.13
C ASP A 120 -3.77 0.89 6.86
N ALA A 121 -3.89 1.60 5.74
CA ALA A 121 -4.23 1.00 4.46
C ALA A 121 -3.14 0.02 3.97
N LYS A 122 -1.86 0.28 4.23
CA LYS A 122 -0.77 -0.65 3.93
C LYS A 122 -0.90 -1.97 4.69
N LYS A 123 -1.40 -1.95 5.95
CA LYS A 123 -1.63 -3.17 6.74
C LYS A 123 -2.69 -4.08 6.13
N CYS A 124 -3.58 -3.55 5.31
CA CYS A 124 -4.56 -4.36 4.58
C CYS A 124 -3.91 -5.25 3.51
N TYR A 125 -2.68 -4.98 3.08
CA TYR A 125 -1.97 -5.80 2.10
C TYR A 125 -1.12 -6.87 2.79
N ALA A 126 -1.20 -8.10 2.29
CA ALA A 126 -0.41 -9.23 2.79
C ALA A 126 1.09 -9.16 2.44
N GLU A 127 1.50 -8.14 1.68
CA GLU A 127 2.88 -7.86 1.31
C GLU A 127 3.16 -6.36 1.48
N GLU A 128 4.45 -6.00 1.58
CA GLU A 128 4.85 -4.61 1.61
C GLU A 128 4.58 -3.94 0.26
N VAL A 129 3.88 -2.81 0.29
CA VAL A 129 3.45 -2.09 -0.92
C VAL A 129 3.80 -0.61 -0.85
N THR A 130 4.12 -0.03 -2.00
CA THR A 130 4.26 1.42 -2.17
C THR A 130 2.89 2.03 -2.44
N LEU A 131 2.22 2.44 -1.36
CA LEU A 131 0.95 3.17 -1.39
C LEU A 131 1.18 4.63 -0.97
N ASP A 132 0.58 5.56 -1.70
CA ASP A 132 0.60 7.00 -1.44
C ASP A 132 -0.82 7.59 -1.44
N GLU A 133 -0.93 8.82 -0.94
CA GLU A 133 -2.18 9.54 -0.74
C GLU A 133 -2.89 9.85 -2.06
N GLU A 134 -2.11 10.13 -3.11
CA GLU A 134 -2.64 10.39 -4.45
C GLU A 134 -3.38 9.17 -4.99
N MET A 135 -2.76 7.98 -4.88
CA MET A 135 -3.39 6.73 -5.28
C MET A 135 -4.67 6.47 -4.49
N MET A 136 -4.65 6.62 -3.16
CA MET A 136 -5.83 6.41 -2.32
C MET A 136 -6.97 7.36 -2.71
N LEU A 137 -6.66 8.64 -2.95
CA LEU A 137 -7.64 9.64 -3.35
C LEU A 137 -8.25 9.33 -4.72
N VAL A 138 -7.40 9.16 -5.73
CA VAL A 138 -7.84 9.00 -7.12
C VAL A 138 -8.57 7.67 -7.34
N ASP A 139 -8.10 6.60 -6.71
CA ASP A 139 -8.76 5.30 -6.77
C ASP A 139 -10.07 5.28 -6.00
N GLY A 140 -10.11 5.91 -4.82
CA GLY A 140 -11.32 6.07 -4.02
C GLY A 140 -12.40 6.86 -4.76
N CYS A 141 -12.03 8.00 -5.36
CA CYS A 141 -12.95 8.80 -6.16
C CYS A 141 -13.48 8.06 -7.40
N PHE A 142 -12.71 7.15 -7.99
CA PHE A 142 -13.16 6.35 -9.13
C PHE A 142 -14.23 5.31 -8.75
N ILE A 143 -14.30 4.89 -7.49
CA ILE A 143 -15.26 3.87 -7.00
C ILE A 143 -16.64 4.48 -6.66
N LEU A 144 -16.70 5.79 -6.39
CA LEU A 144 -17.91 6.53 -6.02
C LEU A 144 -18.80 6.87 -7.24
#